data_AF-A0A9W9ZV78-F1
#
_entry.id   AF-A0A9W9ZV78-F1
#
_cell.length_a   1.000
_cell.length_b   1.000
_cell.length_c   1.000
_cell.angle_alpha   90.00
_cell.angle_beta   90.00
_cell.angle_gamma   90.00
#
_symmetry.space_group_name_H-M   'P 1'
#
loop_
_entity.id
_entity.type
_entity.pdbx_description
1 polymer ?
#
loop_
_entity_poly.entity_id
_entity_poly.type
_entity_poly.pdbx_seq_one_letter_code
_entity_poly.pdbx_strand_id
1 'polypeptide(L)'
;MHKKSSGFVTGDCSCKPGSPTSNPSVFPVTFLPLDCDSPSGDSCDWYRNCLEKKYPCEPSSNAYAIRYAEKFCRSFDKRRAKFSPDGQKWMDGVRKCLQVSLVPLLRPWANPTCKGIREKAFASHIPCYLNPDKDVPSICDLDCLEYYKIFWTIKGSFIKLDTAWESFKGMWNIGTKCPLSRSRQFGQCVEQKVNGVIKFVKLKIQNFMKRKRRSTDPLPEADAQSRFADGVGSAIASTLKWNTDVMDWLAFPGRFEDFNHLEIIIALADKKALGIVTALVLSVDFNQVIHEFASAVEKGKLPLQVDGYNVWVKSLASCSDKSCDNTQTLAVSDKPPKWNGAAGISHGNVGLCGAIAVLIVLMDKLFY
;
A
#
# COMPACT_ATOMS: atom_id res chain seq x y z
N MET A 1 20.06 12.35 28.26
CA MET A 1 21.12 13.28 28.69
C MET A 1 20.85 14.71 28.19
N HIS A 2 19.68 15.29 28.45
CA HIS A 2 19.36 16.67 28.04
C HIS A 2 18.72 17.40 29.22
N LYS A 3 19.57 17.97 30.10
CA LYS A 3 19.25 18.98 31.14
C LYS A 3 20.48 19.26 32.03
N LYS A 4 21.65 19.49 31.44
CA LYS A 4 22.81 20.00 32.18
C LYS A 4 23.46 21.11 31.36
N SER A 5 23.56 22.29 31.96
CA SER A 5 24.27 23.46 31.42
C SER A 5 25.77 23.42 31.73
N SER A 6 26.23 22.45 32.52
CA SER A 6 27.66 22.18 32.79
C SER A 6 27.89 20.73 33.19
N GLY A 7 29.10 20.23 32.91
CA GLY A 7 29.56 18.87 33.24
C GLY A 7 30.94 18.58 32.67
N PHE A 8 31.63 17.58 33.21
CA PHE A 8 32.93 17.14 32.70
C PHE A 8 32.78 16.55 31.30
N VAL A 9 33.44 17.15 30.33
CA VAL A 9 33.57 16.64 28.97
C VAL A 9 34.79 15.72 28.95
N THR A 10 34.61 14.44 28.59
CA THR A 10 35.73 13.52 28.37
C THR A 10 36.58 14.02 27.20
N GLY A 11 37.89 13.75 27.23
CA GLY A 11 38.86 14.33 26.29
C GLY A 11 38.51 14.17 24.80
N ASP A 12 37.71 13.15 24.48
CA ASP A 12 37.19 12.84 23.14
C ASP A 12 36.22 13.88 22.56
N CYS A 13 35.75 14.82 23.39
CA CYS A 13 34.81 15.88 22.99
C CYS A 13 35.35 17.30 23.22
N SER A 14 36.66 17.46 23.45
CA SER A 14 37.30 18.77 23.64
C SER A 14 37.73 19.39 22.31
N CYS A 15 37.17 20.55 21.96
CA CYS A 15 37.65 21.35 20.83
C CYS A 15 38.78 22.27 21.32
N LYS A 16 40.01 22.09 20.82
CA LYS A 16 41.08 23.07 21.00
C LYS A 16 41.00 24.14 19.91
N PRO A 17 40.82 25.43 20.25
CA PRO A 17 40.90 26.48 19.25
C PRO A 17 42.36 26.66 18.84
N GLY A 18 42.67 26.41 17.56
CA GLY A 18 43.94 26.82 16.95
C GLY A 18 44.90 25.73 16.44
N SER A 19 44.50 24.46 16.31
CA SER A 19 45.39 23.44 15.71
C SER A 19 44.93 23.06 14.29
N PRO A 20 45.69 23.38 13.23
CA PRO A 20 45.44 22.85 11.89
C PRO A 20 45.97 21.43 11.83
N THR A 21 45.18 20.46 12.29
CA THR A 21 45.48 19.05 12.04
C THR A 21 45.13 18.70 10.60
N SER A 22 46.19 18.62 9.80
CA SER A 22 46.39 17.82 8.59
C SER A 22 45.19 17.00 8.09
N ASN A 23 44.72 17.37 6.90
CA ASN A 23 43.88 16.64 5.93
C ASN A 23 43.38 15.24 6.38
N PRO A 24 42.10 15.13 6.77
CA PRO A 24 41.35 13.95 6.40
C PRO A 24 41.03 14.06 4.90
N SER A 25 41.34 12.99 4.17
CA SER A 25 40.88 12.75 2.81
C SER A 25 39.49 13.35 2.56
N VAL A 26 39.43 14.25 1.57
CA VAL A 26 38.23 14.95 1.14
C VAL A 26 37.25 13.94 0.54
N PHE A 27 36.49 13.26 1.39
CA PHE A 27 35.16 12.82 1.01
C PHE A 27 34.31 14.09 0.93
N PRO A 28 33.51 14.29 -0.13
CA PRO A 28 32.67 15.47 -0.24
C PRO A 28 31.61 15.40 0.87
N VAL A 29 31.86 16.05 1.99
CA VAL A 29 30.90 16.19 3.08
C VAL A 29 29.81 17.10 2.54
N THR A 30 28.69 16.51 2.13
CA THR A 30 27.52 17.28 1.72
C THR A 30 27.07 18.07 2.94
N PHE A 31 27.37 19.36 3.00
CA PHE A 31 26.92 20.20 4.11
C PHE A 31 25.38 20.27 4.08
N LEU A 32 24.78 19.62 5.07
CA LEU A 32 23.35 19.66 5.30
C LEU A 32 23.00 20.86 6.20
N PRO A 33 21.84 21.49 6.01
CA PRO A 33 21.32 22.47 6.97
C PRO A 33 21.27 21.92 8.40
N LEU A 34 21.47 22.80 9.40
CA LEU A 34 21.39 22.42 10.82
C LEU A 34 20.02 21.81 11.19
N ASP A 35 18.96 22.28 10.54
CA ASP A 35 17.59 21.79 10.72
C ASP A 35 17.42 20.30 10.32
N CYS A 36 18.39 19.73 9.60
CA CYS A 36 18.39 18.31 9.27
C CYS A 36 18.63 17.42 10.49
N ASP A 37 19.38 17.90 11.50
CA ASP A 37 19.65 17.17 12.73
C ASP A 37 18.56 17.32 13.79
N SER A 38 17.63 18.27 13.60
CA SER A 38 16.53 18.55 14.53
C SER A 38 15.32 19.07 13.76
N PRO A 39 14.63 18.20 12.99
CA PRO A 39 13.47 18.59 12.20
C PRO A 39 12.38 19.16 13.10
N SER A 40 11.85 20.33 12.74
CA SER A 40 10.69 20.90 13.43
C SER A 40 9.45 20.02 13.27
N GLY A 41 9.39 19.27 12.17
CA GLY A 41 8.21 18.48 11.80
C GLY A 41 7.14 19.30 11.08
N ASP A 42 7.43 20.54 10.68
CA ASP A 42 6.43 21.44 10.06
C ASP A 42 6.51 21.47 8.53
N SER A 43 7.63 21.02 7.96
CA SER A 43 7.85 21.05 6.51
C SER A 43 8.11 19.67 5.93
N CYS A 44 7.45 19.38 4.81
CA CYS A 44 7.74 18.21 3.99
C CYS A 44 9.06 18.31 3.23
N ASP A 45 9.63 19.52 3.12
CA ASP A 45 10.88 19.75 2.38
C ASP A 45 12.08 19.09 3.04
N TRP A 46 11.99 18.74 4.33
CA TRP A 46 13.04 17.99 5.03
C TRP A 46 13.44 16.71 4.30
N TYR A 47 12.47 15.97 3.73
CA TYR A 47 12.77 14.75 2.96
C TYR A 47 13.66 15.03 1.76
N ARG A 48 13.43 16.14 1.05
CA ARG A 48 14.21 16.54 -0.12
C ARG A 48 15.54 17.18 0.27
N ASN A 49 15.50 18.13 1.19
CA ASN A 49 16.63 19.00 1.52
C ASN A 49 17.64 18.34 2.46
N CYS A 50 17.23 17.29 3.18
CA CYS A 50 18.08 16.56 4.11
C CYS A 50 18.31 15.11 3.66
N LEU A 51 17.25 14.29 3.60
CA LEU A 51 17.39 12.86 3.38
C LEU A 51 17.83 12.52 1.94
N GLU A 52 17.12 13.04 0.93
CA GLU A 52 17.48 12.84 -0.48
C GLU A 52 18.79 13.55 -0.84
N LYS A 53 19.01 14.76 -0.31
CA LYS A 53 20.27 15.49 -0.53
C LYS A 53 21.49 14.71 -0.04
N LYS A 54 21.37 14.01 1.09
CA LYS A 54 22.46 13.17 1.63
C LYS A 54 22.57 11.83 0.90
N TYR A 55 21.44 11.22 0.58
CA TYR A 55 21.37 9.91 -0.07
C TYR A 55 20.48 9.97 -1.32
N PRO A 56 21.01 10.46 -2.45
CA PRO A 56 20.28 10.45 -3.71
C PRO A 56 20.03 9.01 -4.14
N CYS A 57 18.77 8.59 -4.12
CA CYS A 57 18.40 7.25 -4.54
C CYS A 57 17.94 7.27 -5.98
N GLU A 58 18.47 6.37 -6.81
CA GLU A 58 17.99 6.22 -8.18
C GLU A 58 16.45 6.02 -8.20
N PRO A 59 15.72 6.50 -9.23
CA PRO A 59 14.25 6.45 -9.35
C PRO A 59 13.62 5.03 -9.38
N SER A 60 13.90 4.24 -8.36
CA SER A 60 13.51 2.86 -8.16
C SER A 60 12.43 2.76 -7.07
N SER A 61 12.00 1.55 -6.76
CA SER A 61 11.07 1.33 -5.64
C SER A 61 11.66 1.75 -4.28
N ASN A 62 12.98 1.89 -4.19
CA ASN A 62 13.71 2.22 -2.98
C ASN A 62 13.93 3.73 -2.75
N ALA A 63 13.54 4.60 -3.68
CA ALA A 63 13.64 6.06 -3.53
C ALA A 63 12.57 6.62 -2.58
N TYR A 64 12.67 6.24 -1.30
CA TYR A 64 11.67 6.51 -0.26
C TYR A 64 11.40 8.01 -0.07
N ALA A 65 12.44 8.84 0.06
CA ALA A 65 12.30 10.23 0.46
C ALA A 65 11.37 11.01 -0.49
N ILE A 66 11.61 10.92 -1.80
CA ILE A 66 10.85 11.68 -2.81
C ILE A 66 9.64 10.90 -3.33
N ARG A 67 9.77 9.61 -3.65
CA ARG A 67 8.65 8.86 -4.26
C ARG A 67 7.54 8.55 -3.27
N TYR A 68 7.87 8.47 -1.97
CA TYR A 68 6.92 8.14 -0.93
C TYR A 68 6.73 9.28 0.07
N ALA A 69 7.75 9.60 0.87
CA ALA A 69 7.59 10.37 2.09
C ALA A 69 7.17 11.82 1.86
N GLU A 70 7.81 12.52 0.92
CA GLU A 70 7.44 13.90 0.58
C GLU A 70 6.03 13.98 -0.03
N LYS A 71 5.68 13.05 -0.93
CA LYS A 71 4.34 13.01 -1.55
C LYS A 71 3.25 12.75 -0.52
N PHE A 72 3.50 11.78 0.37
CA PHE A 72 2.65 11.46 1.51
C PHE A 72 2.43 12.69 2.38
N CYS A 73 3.52 13.33 2.80
CA CYS A 73 3.52 14.50 3.66
C CYS A 73 2.72 15.67 3.04
N ARG A 74 3.02 16.03 1.79
CA ARG A 74 2.33 17.15 1.10
C ARG A 74 0.85 16.89 0.89
N SER A 75 0.45 15.62 0.81
CA SER A 75 -0.96 15.27 0.60
C SER A 75 -1.81 15.57 1.84
N PHE A 76 -1.21 15.55 3.02
CA PHE A 76 -1.84 16.04 4.24
C PHE A 76 -1.91 17.55 4.28
N ASP A 77 -0.83 18.26 3.97
CA ASP A 77 -0.85 19.73 3.98
C ASP A 77 -1.98 20.28 3.11
N LYS A 78 -2.16 19.71 1.92
CA LYS A 78 -3.26 20.07 1.00
C LYS A 78 -4.66 19.80 1.54
N ARG A 79 -4.80 18.85 2.46
CA ARG A 79 -6.10 18.36 2.96
C ARG A 79 -6.30 18.63 4.46
N ARG A 80 -5.36 19.34 5.10
CA ARG A 80 -5.32 19.59 6.53
C ARG A 80 -6.65 20.09 7.09
N ALA A 81 -7.29 21.03 6.41
CA ALA A 81 -8.56 21.61 6.81
C ALA A 81 -9.75 20.63 6.85
N LYS A 82 -9.62 19.43 6.27
CA LYS A 82 -10.67 18.39 6.26
C LYS A 82 -10.65 17.49 7.51
N PHE A 83 -9.60 17.62 8.31
CA PHE A 83 -9.40 16.81 9.51
C PHE A 83 -9.82 17.57 10.76
N SER A 84 -10.30 16.82 11.73
CA SER A 84 -10.58 17.27 13.10
C SER A 84 -9.34 17.88 13.76
N PRO A 85 -9.50 18.71 14.82
CA PRO A 85 -8.36 19.24 15.56
C PRO A 85 -7.39 18.15 16.07
N ASP A 86 -7.93 17.04 16.59
CA ASP A 86 -7.12 15.90 17.05
C ASP A 86 -6.45 15.18 15.89
N GLY A 87 -7.14 15.01 14.75
CA GLY A 87 -6.57 14.45 13.52
C GLY A 87 -5.42 15.31 12.98
N GLN A 88 -5.57 16.65 12.98
CA GLN A 88 -4.50 17.57 12.59
C GLN A 88 -3.29 17.46 13.53
N LYS A 89 -3.53 17.46 14.84
CA LYS A 89 -2.49 17.31 15.86
C LYS A 89 -1.76 15.97 15.72
N TRP A 90 -2.48 14.88 15.47
CA TRP A 90 -1.91 13.55 15.22
C TRP A 90 -1.02 13.57 13.98
N MET A 91 -1.49 14.11 12.85
CA MET A 91 -0.70 14.15 11.60
C MET A 91 0.60 14.94 11.76
N ASP A 92 0.57 16.08 12.47
CA ASP A 92 1.77 16.88 12.73
C ASP A 92 2.77 16.13 13.61
N GLY A 93 2.30 15.54 14.70
CA GLY A 93 3.13 14.73 15.58
C GLY A 93 3.75 13.53 14.86
N VAL A 94 2.96 12.84 14.03
CA VAL A 94 3.45 11.72 13.20
C VAL A 94 4.50 12.18 12.20
N ARG A 95 4.27 13.29 11.49
CA ARG A 95 5.24 13.84 10.54
C ARG A 95 6.57 14.13 11.22
N LYS A 96 6.53 14.81 12.37
CA LYS A 96 7.71 15.10 13.19
C LYS A 96 8.41 13.80 13.63
N CYS A 97 7.67 12.87 14.21
CA CYS A 97 8.20 11.58 14.66
C CYS A 97 8.91 10.81 13.54
N LEU A 98 8.28 10.74 12.36
CA LEU A 98 8.85 10.07 11.19
C LEU A 98 10.18 10.72 10.76
N GLN A 99 10.24 12.05 10.72
CA GLN A 99 11.49 12.77 10.37
C GLN A 99 12.57 12.54 11.43
N VAL A 100 12.24 12.70 12.72
CA VAL A 100 13.17 12.47 13.85
C VAL A 100 13.72 11.04 13.83
N SER A 101 12.88 10.04 13.52
CA SER A 101 13.30 8.63 13.46
C SER A 101 14.39 8.34 12.43
N LEU A 102 14.51 9.21 11.42
CA LEU A 102 15.46 9.10 10.31
C LEU A 102 16.72 9.96 10.52
N VAL A 103 16.72 10.92 11.44
CA VAL A 103 17.90 11.73 11.80
C VAL A 103 19.15 10.88 12.11
N PRO A 104 19.08 9.71 12.78
CA PRO A 104 20.28 8.90 12.99
C PRO A 104 20.97 8.43 11.70
N LEU A 105 20.24 8.36 10.57
CA LEU A 105 20.82 8.07 9.26
C LEU A 105 21.61 9.26 8.70
N LEU A 106 21.34 10.48 9.15
CA LEU A 106 22.05 11.68 8.71
C LEU A 106 23.38 11.91 9.42
N ARG A 107 23.73 11.09 10.42
CA ARG A 107 25.02 11.21 11.12
C ARG A 107 26.22 10.90 10.21
N PRO A 108 27.39 11.52 10.41
CA PRO A 108 28.56 11.34 9.54
C PRO A 108 29.02 9.89 9.38
N TRP A 109 28.88 9.08 10.44
CA TRP A 109 29.27 7.67 10.44
C TRP A 109 28.20 6.72 9.86
N ALA A 110 27.01 7.23 9.53
CA ALA A 110 25.97 6.42 8.92
C ALA A 110 26.16 6.36 7.40
N ASN A 111 26.15 5.15 6.84
CA ASN A 111 26.20 4.92 5.40
C ASN A 111 25.18 3.85 4.97
N PRO A 112 23.87 4.11 5.15
CA PRO A 112 22.83 3.18 4.76
C PRO A 112 22.69 3.08 3.24
N THR A 113 22.28 1.92 2.74
CA THR A 113 21.81 1.77 1.36
C THR A 113 20.41 2.36 1.22
N CYS A 114 19.98 2.71 0.00
CA CYS A 114 18.60 3.15 -0.27
C CYS A 114 17.54 2.15 0.24
N LYS A 115 17.83 0.85 0.12
CA LYS A 115 16.99 -0.21 0.70
C LYS A 115 16.94 -0.11 2.24
N GLY A 116 18.08 0.05 2.90
CA GLY A 116 18.15 0.20 4.35
C GLY A 116 17.45 1.48 4.86
N ILE A 117 17.51 2.58 4.11
CA ILE A 117 16.74 3.81 4.40
C ILE A 117 15.25 3.51 4.36
N ARG A 118 14.77 2.86 3.29
CA ARG A 118 13.36 2.49 3.12
C ARG A 118 12.86 1.58 4.24
N GLU A 119 13.62 0.53 4.57
CA GLU A 119 13.27 -0.42 5.63
C GLU A 119 13.16 0.28 6.99
N LYS A 120 14.17 1.10 7.35
CA LYS A 120 14.14 1.85 8.61
C LYS A 120 12.97 2.84 8.65
N ALA A 121 12.69 3.50 7.53
CA ALA A 121 11.58 4.43 7.46
C ALA A 121 10.24 3.74 7.64
N PHE A 122 9.98 2.62 6.97
CA PHE A 122 8.73 1.87 7.15
C PHE A 122 8.59 1.28 8.56
N ALA A 123 9.69 0.82 9.16
CA ALA A 123 9.69 0.34 10.53
C ALA A 123 9.30 1.42 11.55
N SER A 124 9.51 2.71 11.27
CA SER A 124 9.13 3.80 12.19
C SER A 124 7.66 4.20 12.14
N HIS A 125 6.90 3.80 11.11
CA HIS A 125 5.51 4.23 10.94
C HIS A 125 4.59 3.76 12.07
N ILE A 126 4.58 2.46 12.37
CA ILE A 126 3.70 1.91 13.43
C ILE A 126 4.01 2.56 14.79
N PRO A 127 5.27 2.63 15.27
CA PRO A 127 5.59 3.34 16.50
C PRO A 127 5.14 4.80 16.49
N CYS A 128 5.39 5.54 15.41
CA CYS A 128 4.99 6.95 15.31
C CYS A 128 3.47 7.15 15.24
N TYR A 129 2.71 6.21 14.66
CA TYR A 129 1.24 6.28 14.66
C TYR A 129 0.64 6.06 16.03
N LEU A 130 1.26 5.16 16.82
CA LEU A 130 0.79 4.83 18.16
C LEU A 130 1.21 5.87 19.19
N ASN A 131 2.45 6.37 19.10
CA ASN A 131 3.07 7.29 20.07
C ASN A 131 3.88 8.39 19.35
N PRO A 132 3.20 9.35 18.67
CA PRO A 132 3.88 10.37 17.87
C PRO A 132 4.74 11.36 18.66
N ASP A 133 4.23 11.93 19.76
CA ASP A 133 4.97 12.81 20.66
C ASP A 133 4.26 12.88 22.02
N LYS A 134 4.90 13.52 23.01
CA LYS A 134 4.27 13.88 24.28
C LYS A 134 3.10 14.82 23.99
N ASP A 135 1.95 14.52 24.55
CA ASP A 135 0.70 15.29 24.41
C ASP A 135 0.03 15.24 23.03
N VAL A 136 0.48 14.39 22.11
CA VAL A 136 -0.20 14.11 20.84
C VAL A 136 -1.04 12.84 20.99
N PRO A 137 -2.32 12.81 20.56
CA PRO A 137 -3.16 11.62 20.68
C PRO A 137 -2.56 10.44 19.91
N SER A 138 -2.90 9.21 20.31
CA SER A 138 -2.62 8.02 19.48
C SER A 138 -3.60 7.95 18.32
N ILE A 139 -3.24 7.26 17.23
CA ILE A 139 -4.21 6.87 16.20
C ILE A 139 -5.39 6.08 16.80
N CYS A 140 -5.13 5.35 17.90
CA CYS A 140 -6.13 4.58 18.63
C CYS A 140 -7.13 5.43 19.41
N ASP A 141 -6.84 6.72 19.59
CA ASP A 141 -7.69 7.66 20.32
C ASP A 141 -8.52 8.55 19.39
N LEU A 142 -8.26 8.53 18.08
CA LEU A 142 -9.03 9.27 17.08
C LEU A 142 -10.42 8.65 16.87
N ASP A 143 -11.38 9.46 16.41
CA ASP A 143 -12.65 8.94 15.92
C ASP A 143 -12.41 7.97 14.75
N CYS A 144 -13.21 6.91 14.70
CA CYS A 144 -13.03 5.85 13.73
C CYS A 144 -13.27 6.30 12.27
N LEU A 145 -14.24 7.17 11.99
CA LEU A 145 -14.40 7.73 10.65
C LEU A 145 -13.23 8.66 10.30
N GLU A 146 -12.66 9.34 11.29
CA GLU A 146 -11.45 10.14 11.12
C GLU A 146 -10.25 9.27 10.75
N TYR A 147 -10.06 8.12 11.41
CA TYR A 147 -9.03 7.14 11.03
C TYR A 147 -9.19 6.69 9.57
N TYR A 148 -10.40 6.34 9.13
CA TYR A 148 -10.63 5.95 7.74
C TYR A 148 -10.43 7.13 6.77
N LYS A 149 -10.86 8.34 7.13
CA LYS A 149 -10.61 9.55 6.34
C LYS A 149 -9.11 9.77 6.15
N ILE A 150 -8.30 9.61 7.20
CA ILE A 150 -6.83 9.67 7.15
C ILE A 150 -6.31 8.58 6.20
N PHE A 151 -6.68 7.32 6.42
CA PHE A 151 -6.23 6.20 5.59
C PHE A 151 -6.48 6.44 4.10
N TRP A 152 -7.71 6.80 3.72
CA TRP A 152 -8.10 7.00 2.33
C TRP A 152 -7.53 8.26 1.72
N THR A 153 -7.34 9.33 2.50
CA THR A 153 -6.62 10.52 2.05
C THR A 153 -5.19 10.18 1.64
N ILE A 154 -4.52 9.37 2.45
CA ILE A 154 -3.17 8.92 2.17
C ILE A 154 -3.17 7.99 0.95
N LYS A 155 -4.03 6.98 0.95
CA LYS A 155 -4.14 6.00 -0.15
C LYS A 155 -4.31 6.70 -1.49
N GLY A 156 -5.24 7.66 -1.57
CA GLY A 156 -5.52 8.42 -2.79
C GLY A 156 -4.37 9.31 -3.28
N SER A 157 -3.24 9.37 -2.56
CA SER A 157 -2.03 10.09 -2.96
C SER A 157 -1.07 9.22 -3.79
N PHE A 158 -1.38 7.92 -3.94
CA PHE A 158 -0.58 6.94 -4.66
C PHE A 158 -1.40 6.28 -5.76
N ILE A 159 -0.87 6.32 -6.99
CA ILE A 159 -1.48 5.66 -8.17
C ILE A 159 -1.09 4.18 -8.23
N LYS A 160 0.09 3.83 -7.72
CA LYS A 160 0.58 2.45 -7.61
C LYS A 160 1.09 2.22 -6.20
N LEU A 161 0.68 1.12 -5.58
CA LEU A 161 1.11 0.74 -4.22
C LEU A 161 2.46 0.01 -4.18
N ASP A 162 3.15 -0.14 -5.33
CA ASP A 162 4.41 -0.88 -5.50
C ASP A 162 5.56 -0.46 -4.56
N THR A 163 5.51 0.78 -4.07
CA THR A 163 6.48 1.36 -3.14
C THR A 163 5.90 1.63 -1.76
N ALA A 164 4.58 1.59 -1.62
CA ALA A 164 3.84 2.13 -0.49
C ALA A 164 3.14 1.05 0.34
N TRP A 165 3.00 -0.16 -0.21
CA TRP A 165 2.16 -1.20 0.37
C TRP A 165 2.50 -1.53 1.82
N GLU A 166 3.77 -1.75 2.16
CA GLU A 166 4.14 -2.13 3.54
C GLU A 166 3.78 -1.05 4.56
N SER A 167 3.90 0.23 4.19
CA SER A 167 3.44 1.32 5.04
C SER A 167 1.91 1.34 5.18
N PHE A 168 1.18 1.15 4.07
CA PHE A 168 -0.27 1.03 4.09
C PHE A 168 -0.76 -0.18 4.85
N LYS A 169 -0.09 -1.32 4.77
CA LYS A 169 -0.39 -2.54 5.51
C LYS A 169 -0.26 -2.31 7.01
N GLY A 170 0.80 -1.61 7.43
CA GLY A 170 0.98 -1.20 8.82
C GLY A 170 -0.17 -0.31 9.30
N MET A 171 -0.52 0.72 8.53
CA MET A 171 -1.62 1.63 8.86
C MET A 171 -2.98 0.92 8.85
N TRP A 172 -3.28 0.16 7.80
CA TRP A 172 -4.53 -0.57 7.63
C TRP A 172 -4.79 -1.48 8.83
N ASN A 173 -3.76 -2.17 9.33
CA ASN A 173 -3.83 -3.13 10.44
C ASN A 173 -3.57 -2.51 11.82
N ILE A 174 -3.46 -1.18 11.93
CA ILE A 174 -3.02 -0.51 13.15
C ILE A 174 -3.96 -0.76 14.34
N GLY A 175 -5.26 -0.98 14.08
CA GLY A 175 -6.25 -1.31 15.11
C GLY A 175 -5.94 -2.58 15.91
N THR A 176 -5.16 -3.53 15.35
CA THR A 176 -4.68 -4.73 16.06
C THR A 176 -3.57 -4.42 17.08
N LYS A 177 -2.98 -3.24 17.00
CA LYS A 177 -1.96 -2.73 17.93
C LYS A 177 -2.54 -1.77 18.97
N CYS A 178 -3.82 -1.45 18.88
CA CYS A 178 -4.50 -0.64 19.87
C CYS A 178 -4.80 -1.44 21.15
N PRO A 179 -4.96 -0.77 22.31
CA PRO A 179 -5.45 -1.42 23.53
C PRO A 179 -6.82 -2.06 23.31
N LEU A 180 -7.11 -3.20 23.98
CA LEU A 180 -8.32 -4.00 23.77
C LEU A 180 -9.64 -3.19 23.86
N SER A 181 -9.72 -2.22 24.78
CA SER A 181 -10.88 -1.35 24.92
C SER A 181 -11.12 -0.50 23.66
N ARG A 182 -10.05 0.07 23.09
CA ARG A 182 -10.08 0.83 21.84
C ARG A 182 -10.31 -0.07 20.64
N SER A 183 -9.68 -1.25 20.59
CA SER A 183 -9.92 -2.21 19.49
C SER A 183 -11.37 -2.68 19.43
N ARG A 184 -12.05 -2.87 20.56
CA ARG A 184 -13.49 -3.14 20.61
C ARG A 184 -14.32 -1.96 20.10
N GLN A 185 -13.97 -0.73 20.47
CA GLN A 185 -14.62 0.47 19.94
C GLN A 185 -14.44 0.60 18.41
N PHE A 186 -13.25 0.26 17.88
CA PHE A 186 -13.02 0.17 16.44
C PHE A 186 -13.94 -0.87 15.78
N GLY A 187 -14.05 -2.08 16.35
CA GLY A 187 -14.95 -3.12 15.85
C GLY A 187 -16.42 -2.69 15.83
N GLN A 188 -16.92 -2.13 16.93
CA GLN A 188 -18.29 -1.60 17.04
C GLN A 188 -18.56 -0.45 16.05
N CYS A 189 -17.57 0.41 15.81
CA CYS A 189 -17.68 1.45 14.81
C CYS A 189 -17.85 0.89 13.40
N VAL A 190 -17.12 -0.18 13.04
CA VAL A 190 -17.21 -0.77 11.70
C VAL A 190 -18.64 -1.20 11.40
N GLU A 191 -19.28 -1.86 12.36
CA GLU A 191 -20.68 -2.32 12.22
C GLU A 191 -21.68 -1.16 12.09
N GLN A 192 -21.51 -0.09 12.89
CA GLN A 192 -22.51 0.96 13.04
C GLN A 192 -22.35 2.16 12.09
N LYS A 193 -21.12 2.64 11.87
CA LYS A 193 -20.84 3.89 11.15
C LYS A 193 -20.18 3.67 9.80
N VAL A 194 -19.46 2.57 9.63
CA VAL A 194 -18.61 2.34 8.46
C VAL A 194 -19.35 1.60 7.36
N ASN A 195 -20.32 0.73 7.66
CA ASN A 195 -21.03 -0.06 6.63
C ASN A 195 -21.70 0.76 5.51
N GLY A 196 -22.08 2.03 5.77
CA GLY A 196 -22.61 2.94 4.75
C GLY A 196 -21.54 3.77 4.01
N VAL A 197 -20.30 3.71 4.46
CA VAL A 197 -19.18 4.56 4.01
C VAL A 197 -18.05 3.74 3.39
N ILE A 198 -17.85 2.52 3.87
CA ILE A 198 -16.90 1.55 3.36
C ILE A 198 -17.60 0.21 3.25
N LYS A 199 -17.45 -0.43 2.09
CA LYS A 199 -17.99 -1.76 1.83
C LYS A 199 -16.85 -2.75 1.60
N PHE A 200 -16.91 -3.89 2.28
CA PHE A 200 -15.95 -4.97 2.12
C PHE A 200 -16.55 -6.09 1.26
N VAL A 201 -15.79 -6.55 0.28
CA VAL A 201 -16.12 -7.71 -0.54
C VAL A 201 -14.95 -8.66 -0.65
N LYS A 202 -15.23 -9.95 -0.78
CA LYS A 202 -14.26 -11.00 -1.04
C LYS A 202 -14.46 -11.56 -2.44
N LEU A 203 -13.34 -11.72 -3.14
CA LEU A 203 -13.25 -12.38 -4.43
C LEU A 203 -12.51 -13.70 -4.27
N LYS A 204 -13.02 -14.74 -4.92
CA LYS A 204 -12.19 -15.90 -5.28
C LYS A 204 -11.83 -15.76 -6.74
N ILE A 205 -10.54 -15.73 -7.05
CA ILE A 205 -10.06 -15.58 -8.42
C ILE A 205 -9.26 -16.81 -8.87
N GLN A 206 -9.23 -17.00 -10.19
CA GLN A 206 -8.32 -17.90 -10.85
C GLN A 206 -7.52 -17.16 -11.90
N ASN A 207 -6.19 -17.27 -11.86
CA ASN A 207 -5.32 -16.63 -12.84
C ASN A 207 -4.81 -17.63 -13.89
N PHE A 208 -4.57 -17.13 -15.09
CA PHE A 208 -4.04 -17.91 -16.20
C PHE A 208 -2.85 -17.16 -16.80
N MET A 209 -1.66 -17.76 -16.70
CA MET A 209 -0.41 -17.25 -17.25
C MET A 209 -0.51 -17.06 -18.77
N LYS A 210 -0.22 -15.86 -19.28
CA LYS A 210 -0.22 -15.59 -20.73
C LYS A 210 1.16 -15.65 -21.39
N ARG A 211 2.26 -15.52 -20.62
CA ARG A 211 3.68 -15.88 -20.93
C ARG A 211 4.61 -15.29 -19.86
N LYS A 212 5.73 -15.97 -19.54
CA LYS A 212 6.77 -15.48 -18.62
C LYS A 212 7.41 -14.20 -19.18
N ARG A 213 7.13 -13.04 -18.59
CA ARG A 213 8.01 -11.87 -18.71
C ARG A 213 8.82 -11.80 -17.42
N ARG A 214 10.14 -12.02 -17.50
CA ARG A 214 11.05 -11.85 -16.36
C ARG A 214 10.99 -10.38 -15.94
N SER A 215 10.45 -10.11 -14.75
CA SER A 215 10.65 -8.82 -14.09
C SER A 215 12.13 -8.70 -13.73
N THR A 216 12.76 -7.56 -14.04
CA THR A 216 14.16 -7.28 -13.75
C THR A 216 14.44 -6.93 -12.29
N ASP A 217 13.39 -6.74 -11.48
CA ASP A 217 13.47 -6.51 -10.04
C ASP A 217 12.37 -7.35 -9.35
N PRO A 218 12.70 -8.51 -8.74
CA PRO A 218 11.71 -9.31 -8.04
C PRO A 218 11.42 -8.66 -6.69
N LEU A 219 10.21 -8.11 -6.55
CA LEU A 219 9.67 -7.73 -5.25
C LEU A 219 9.65 -8.96 -4.32
N PRO A 220 9.76 -8.78 -2.98
CA PRO A 220 9.41 -9.82 -2.03
C PRO A 220 8.04 -10.42 -2.36
N GLU A 221 7.85 -11.72 -2.10
CA GLU A 221 6.64 -12.44 -2.50
C GLU A 221 5.34 -11.76 -1.99
N ALA A 222 5.33 -11.34 -0.73
CA ALA A 222 4.21 -10.63 -0.13
C ALA A 222 3.89 -9.28 -0.83
N ASP A 223 4.92 -8.55 -1.26
CA ASP A 223 4.77 -7.31 -2.01
C ASP A 223 4.25 -7.58 -3.42
N ALA A 224 4.73 -8.65 -4.07
CA ALA A 224 4.26 -9.06 -5.39
C ALA A 224 2.78 -9.47 -5.36
N GLN A 225 2.36 -10.27 -4.36
CA GLN A 225 0.97 -10.66 -4.16
C GLN A 225 0.07 -9.45 -3.90
N SER A 226 0.53 -8.50 -3.09
CA SER A 226 -0.25 -7.31 -2.76
C SER A 226 -0.36 -6.35 -3.94
N ARG A 227 0.72 -6.17 -4.71
CA ARG A 227 0.70 -5.43 -5.98
C ARG A 227 -0.26 -6.08 -6.98
N PHE A 228 -0.27 -7.40 -7.07
CA PHE A 228 -1.19 -8.13 -7.93
C PHE A 228 -2.64 -7.92 -7.50
N ALA A 229 -2.94 -8.02 -6.20
CA ALA A 229 -4.27 -7.76 -5.67
C ALA A 229 -4.76 -6.33 -5.95
N ASP A 230 -3.91 -5.33 -5.72
CA ASP A 230 -4.16 -3.92 -6.07
C ASP A 230 -4.43 -3.73 -7.58
N GLY A 231 -3.66 -4.44 -8.41
CA GLY A 231 -3.85 -4.49 -9.87
C GLY A 231 -5.20 -5.08 -10.28
N VAL A 232 -5.65 -6.15 -9.61
CA VAL A 232 -6.98 -6.75 -9.82
C VAL A 232 -8.08 -5.77 -9.44
N GLY A 233 -8.00 -5.13 -8.27
CA GLY A 233 -8.96 -4.11 -7.86
C GLY A 233 -9.04 -2.96 -8.87
N SER A 234 -7.89 -2.49 -9.35
CA SER A 234 -7.80 -1.41 -10.35
C SER A 234 -8.36 -1.82 -11.71
N ALA A 235 -8.13 -3.06 -12.14
CA ALA A 235 -8.69 -3.59 -13.38
C ALA A 235 -10.21 -3.72 -13.31
N ILE A 236 -10.76 -4.15 -12.17
CA ILE A 236 -12.21 -4.20 -11.92
C ILE A 236 -12.81 -2.80 -11.96
N ALA A 237 -12.21 -1.85 -11.24
CA ALA A 237 -12.67 -0.47 -11.20
C ALA A 237 -12.72 0.18 -12.59
N SER A 238 -11.70 -0.07 -13.41
CA SER A 238 -11.66 0.38 -14.80
C SER A 238 -12.73 -0.29 -15.66
N THR A 239 -12.88 -1.62 -15.55
CA THR A 239 -13.85 -2.40 -16.34
C THR A 239 -15.29 -2.01 -16.01
N LEU A 240 -15.60 -1.80 -14.72
CA LEU A 240 -16.91 -1.40 -14.23
C LEU A 240 -17.11 0.12 -14.25
N LYS A 241 -16.13 0.90 -14.72
CA LYS A 241 -16.20 2.35 -14.83
C LYS A 241 -16.59 3.04 -13.53
N TRP A 242 -16.00 2.60 -12.43
CA TRP A 242 -16.21 3.20 -11.11
C TRP A 242 -15.87 4.70 -11.13
N ASN A 243 -16.73 5.51 -10.53
CA ASN A 243 -16.51 6.95 -10.43
C ASN A 243 -15.40 7.25 -9.41
N THR A 244 -14.18 7.40 -9.92
CA THR A 244 -12.97 7.66 -9.13
C THR A 244 -12.95 9.05 -8.48
N ASP A 245 -13.88 9.95 -8.80
CA ASP A 245 -13.96 11.26 -8.14
C ASP A 245 -14.56 11.15 -6.74
N VAL A 246 -15.51 10.22 -6.55
CA VAL A 246 -16.24 10.02 -5.28
C VAL A 246 -15.99 8.66 -4.63
N MET A 247 -15.49 7.67 -5.37
CA MET A 247 -15.16 6.35 -4.84
C MET A 247 -13.66 6.09 -4.90
N ASP A 248 -13.14 5.36 -3.91
CA ASP A 248 -11.80 4.79 -3.92
C ASP A 248 -11.85 3.33 -3.45
N TRP A 249 -10.79 2.55 -3.68
CA TRP A 249 -10.74 1.14 -3.29
C TRP A 249 -9.34 0.70 -2.88
N LEU A 250 -9.26 -0.32 -2.03
CA LEU A 250 -8.04 -0.99 -1.60
C LEU A 250 -8.25 -2.48 -1.78
N ALA A 251 -7.48 -3.10 -2.66
CA ALA A 251 -7.52 -4.54 -2.86
C ALA A 251 -6.26 -5.18 -2.26
N PHE A 252 -6.44 -6.24 -1.48
CA PHE A 252 -5.36 -6.88 -0.74
C PHE A 252 -5.57 -8.39 -0.61
N PRO A 253 -4.50 -9.19 -0.48
CA PRO A 253 -4.62 -10.63 -0.38
C PRO A 253 -5.39 -11.03 0.89
N GLY A 254 -6.33 -11.97 0.73
CA GLY A 254 -7.05 -12.65 1.81
C GLY A 254 -6.33 -13.92 2.24
N ARG A 255 -7.06 -15.04 2.37
CA ARG A 255 -6.44 -16.35 2.62
C ARG A 255 -5.82 -16.88 1.33
N PHE A 256 -4.64 -17.48 1.46
CA PHE A 256 -3.90 -18.04 0.34
C PHE A 256 -4.09 -19.56 0.32
N GLU A 257 -4.66 -20.09 -0.76
CA GLU A 257 -4.71 -21.53 -1.01
C GLU A 257 -3.52 -21.94 -1.89
N ASP A 258 -3.41 -21.37 -3.10
CA ASP A 258 -2.27 -21.54 -4.01
C ASP A 258 -2.10 -20.34 -4.98
N PHE A 259 -1.03 -20.28 -5.77
CA PHE A 259 -0.78 -19.15 -6.69
C PHE A 259 -1.84 -18.98 -7.78
N ASN A 260 -2.58 -20.04 -8.11
CA ASN A 260 -3.60 -20.04 -9.15
C ASN A 260 -4.99 -19.71 -8.57
N HIS A 261 -5.23 -19.97 -7.28
CA HIS A 261 -6.47 -19.73 -6.55
C HIS A 261 -6.24 -18.78 -5.38
N LEU A 262 -6.58 -17.51 -5.61
CA LEU A 262 -6.32 -16.45 -4.65
C LEU A 262 -7.64 -15.89 -4.11
N GLU A 263 -7.68 -15.65 -2.81
CA GLU A 263 -8.68 -14.76 -2.23
C GLU A 263 -8.16 -13.32 -2.25
N ILE A 264 -8.97 -12.40 -2.73
CA ILE A 264 -8.71 -10.96 -2.66
C ILE A 264 -9.85 -10.31 -1.90
N ILE A 265 -9.52 -9.50 -0.92
CA ILE A 265 -10.48 -8.65 -0.23
C ILE A 265 -10.36 -7.25 -0.84
N ILE A 266 -11.50 -6.67 -1.20
CA ILE A 266 -11.59 -5.28 -1.66
C ILE A 266 -12.38 -4.48 -0.62
N ALA A 267 -11.76 -3.44 -0.09
CA ALA A 267 -12.46 -2.38 0.64
C ALA A 267 -12.77 -1.24 -0.34
N LEU A 268 -14.05 -0.96 -0.53
CA LEU A 268 -14.57 0.17 -1.32
C LEU A 268 -14.89 1.31 -0.38
N ALA A 269 -14.58 2.55 -0.73
CA ALA A 269 -14.80 3.70 0.13
C ALA A 269 -15.46 4.86 -0.59
N ASP A 270 -16.47 5.44 0.06
CA ASP A 270 -17.13 6.65 -0.36
C ASP A 270 -16.35 7.85 0.19
N LYS A 271 -15.56 8.48 -0.69
CA LYS A 271 -14.76 9.65 -0.34
C LYS A 271 -15.62 10.84 0.06
N LYS A 272 -16.85 10.94 -0.45
CA LYS A 272 -17.76 12.04 -0.10
C LYS A 272 -18.32 11.84 1.29
N ALA A 273 -18.80 10.64 1.60
CA ALA A 273 -19.29 10.31 2.94
C ALA A 273 -18.17 10.40 4.00
N LEU A 274 -16.92 10.12 3.62
CA LEU A 274 -15.74 10.36 4.46
C LEU A 274 -15.34 11.85 4.59
N GLY A 275 -15.98 12.78 3.87
CA GLY A 275 -15.60 14.20 3.87
C GLY A 275 -14.26 14.50 3.19
N ILE A 276 -13.74 13.58 2.37
CA ILE A 276 -12.48 13.75 1.63
C ILE A 276 -12.68 14.63 0.40
N VAL A 277 -13.86 14.56 -0.23
CA VAL A 277 -14.22 15.37 -1.40
C VAL A 277 -15.49 16.18 -1.12
N THR A 278 -15.51 17.41 -1.60
CA THR A 278 -16.63 18.37 -1.47
C THR A 278 -17.39 18.55 -2.79
N ALA A 279 -17.18 17.66 -3.76
CA ALA A 279 -17.76 17.76 -5.10
C ALA A 279 -19.31 17.76 -5.03
N LEU A 280 -19.96 18.46 -5.97
CA LEU A 280 -21.41 18.45 -6.16
C LEU A 280 -21.96 17.05 -6.51
N VAL A 281 -21.08 16.13 -6.89
CA VAL A 281 -21.38 14.73 -7.21
C VAL A 281 -21.99 14.02 -6.01
N LEU A 282 -23.02 13.19 -6.22
CA LEU A 282 -23.70 12.43 -5.15
C LEU A 282 -22.77 11.41 -4.46
N SER A 283 -23.16 10.98 -3.26
CA SER A 283 -22.50 9.88 -2.54
C SER A 283 -22.56 8.59 -3.36
N VAL A 284 -21.68 7.64 -3.04
CA VAL A 284 -21.65 6.33 -3.69
C VAL A 284 -22.84 5.50 -3.20
N ASP A 285 -23.67 5.03 -4.12
CA ASP A 285 -24.65 3.99 -3.83
C ASP A 285 -23.98 2.62 -3.89
N PHE A 286 -23.52 2.14 -2.73
CA PHE A 286 -22.88 0.82 -2.66
C PHE A 286 -23.83 -0.32 -3.00
N ASN A 287 -25.15 -0.20 -2.81
CA ASN A 287 -26.07 -1.26 -3.19
C ASN A 287 -26.07 -1.43 -4.71
N GLN A 288 -26.15 -0.31 -5.45
CA GLN A 288 -26.06 -0.31 -6.90
C GLN A 288 -24.69 -0.81 -7.39
N VAL A 289 -23.60 -0.29 -6.84
CA VAL A 289 -22.22 -0.69 -7.23
C VAL A 289 -22.00 -2.19 -7.01
N ILE A 290 -22.44 -2.73 -5.88
CA ILE A 290 -22.29 -4.15 -5.56
C ILE A 290 -23.21 -5.01 -6.43
N HIS A 291 -24.44 -4.56 -6.71
CA HIS A 291 -25.36 -5.28 -7.60
C HIS A 291 -24.81 -5.36 -9.04
N GLU A 292 -24.29 -4.26 -9.59
CA GLU A 292 -23.65 -4.25 -10.90
C GLU A 292 -22.41 -5.15 -10.94
N PHE A 293 -21.59 -5.11 -9.90
CA PHE A 293 -20.42 -5.96 -9.79
C PHE A 293 -20.81 -7.45 -9.72
N ALA A 294 -21.77 -7.82 -8.87
CA ALA A 294 -22.30 -9.19 -8.80
C ALA A 294 -22.83 -9.66 -10.16
N SER A 295 -23.62 -8.83 -10.85
CA SER A 295 -24.15 -9.16 -12.17
C SER A 295 -23.05 -9.35 -13.22
N ALA A 296 -21.97 -8.55 -13.15
CA ALA A 296 -20.84 -8.68 -14.06
C ALA A 296 -20.03 -9.96 -13.81
N VAL A 297 -19.89 -10.38 -12.54
CA VAL A 297 -19.25 -11.66 -12.17
C VAL A 297 -20.10 -12.83 -12.66
N GLU A 298 -21.38 -12.88 -12.31
CA GLU A 298 -22.30 -13.97 -12.69
C GLU A 298 -22.35 -14.18 -14.21
N LYS A 299 -22.40 -13.08 -14.98
CA LYS A 299 -22.46 -13.11 -16.44
C LYS A 299 -21.09 -13.34 -17.12
N GLY A 300 -20.00 -13.49 -16.37
CA GLY A 300 -18.65 -13.63 -16.92
C GLY A 300 -18.23 -12.43 -17.79
N LYS A 301 -18.61 -11.21 -17.40
CA LYS A 301 -18.38 -9.97 -18.17
C LYS A 301 -17.17 -9.16 -17.69
N LEU A 302 -16.26 -9.79 -16.95
CA LEU A 302 -15.05 -9.16 -16.41
C LEU A 302 -13.77 -9.75 -17.04
N PRO A 303 -13.40 -9.39 -18.28
CA PRO A 303 -12.19 -9.88 -18.93
C PRO A 303 -10.94 -9.17 -18.39
N LEU A 304 -10.58 -9.43 -17.14
CA LEU A 304 -9.49 -8.75 -16.44
C LEU A 304 -8.11 -9.23 -16.93
N GLN A 305 -7.17 -8.29 -17.05
CA GLN A 305 -5.75 -8.56 -17.32
C GLN A 305 -4.86 -7.79 -16.36
N VAL A 306 -3.99 -8.48 -15.63
CA VAL A 306 -3.12 -7.90 -14.59
C VAL A 306 -1.74 -8.55 -14.67
N ASP A 307 -0.67 -7.76 -14.77
CA ASP A 307 0.73 -8.23 -14.84
C ASP A 307 0.97 -9.35 -15.88
N GLY A 308 0.20 -9.34 -16.99
CA GLY A 308 0.30 -10.37 -18.04
C GLY A 308 -0.48 -11.66 -17.76
N TYR A 309 -1.26 -11.71 -16.69
CA TYR A 309 -2.19 -12.78 -16.37
C TYR A 309 -3.60 -12.40 -16.83
N ASN A 310 -4.31 -13.34 -17.42
CA ASN A 310 -5.77 -13.28 -17.52
C ASN A 310 -6.33 -13.65 -16.14
N VAL A 311 -7.23 -12.85 -15.59
CA VAL A 311 -7.79 -13.06 -14.24
C VAL A 311 -9.29 -13.32 -14.33
N TRP A 312 -9.73 -14.48 -13.89
CA TRP A 312 -11.13 -14.86 -13.78
C TRP A 312 -11.62 -14.68 -12.35
N VAL A 313 -12.67 -13.89 -12.15
CA VAL A 313 -13.38 -13.81 -10.87
C VAL A 313 -14.41 -14.93 -10.80
N LYS A 314 -14.15 -15.95 -9.97
CA LYS A 314 -15.02 -17.13 -9.82
C LYS A 314 -16.20 -16.86 -8.91
N SER A 315 -16.00 -16.07 -7.86
CA SER A 315 -17.09 -15.66 -6.98
C SER A 315 -16.85 -14.31 -6.33
N LEU A 316 -17.96 -13.69 -5.94
CA LEU A 316 -18.03 -12.46 -5.19
C LEU A 316 -18.89 -12.69 -3.95
N ALA A 317 -18.42 -12.23 -2.80
CA ALA A 317 -19.16 -12.25 -1.54
C ALA A 317 -19.06 -10.89 -0.84
N SER A 318 -20.10 -10.47 -0.12
CA SER A 318 -20.02 -9.36 0.83
C SER A 318 -19.46 -9.82 2.16
N CYS A 319 -18.70 -8.94 2.83
CA CYS A 319 -18.17 -9.14 4.16
C CYS A 319 -18.84 -8.19 5.17
N SER A 320 -18.93 -8.62 6.43
CA SER A 320 -19.34 -7.75 7.55
C SER A 320 -18.28 -6.70 7.91
N ASP A 321 -17.02 -7.07 7.73
CA ASP A 321 -15.88 -6.30 8.21
C ASP A 321 -14.64 -6.58 7.34
N LYS A 322 -13.52 -6.03 7.81
CA LYS A 322 -12.22 -6.13 7.17
C LYS A 322 -11.61 -7.54 7.21
N SER A 323 -11.81 -8.35 8.25
CA SER A 323 -11.25 -9.71 8.30
C SER A 323 -11.96 -10.60 7.28
N CYS A 324 -13.24 -10.30 7.02
CA CYS A 324 -14.08 -11.00 6.08
C CYS A 324 -14.13 -12.51 6.36
N ASP A 325 -14.21 -12.86 7.65
CA ASP A 325 -14.43 -14.25 8.08
C ASP A 325 -15.90 -14.65 7.90
N ASN A 326 -16.83 -13.72 8.13
CA ASN A 326 -18.25 -13.89 7.85
C ASN A 326 -18.58 -13.32 6.47
N THR A 327 -19.10 -14.18 5.58
CA THR A 327 -19.38 -13.80 4.20
C THR A 327 -20.76 -14.23 3.74
N GLN A 328 -21.34 -13.43 2.85
CA GLN A 328 -22.55 -13.78 2.12
C GLN A 328 -22.24 -13.78 0.62
N THR A 329 -22.37 -14.93 -0.02
CA THR A 329 -22.15 -15.06 -1.47
C THR A 329 -23.16 -14.22 -2.23
N LEU A 330 -22.66 -13.40 -3.17
CA LEU A 330 -23.46 -12.52 -4.00
C LEU A 330 -23.54 -13.01 -5.44
N ALA A 331 -22.45 -13.58 -5.96
CA ALA A 331 -22.40 -14.10 -7.31
C ALA A 331 -21.36 -15.21 -7.44
N VAL A 332 -21.65 -16.17 -8.32
CA VAL A 332 -20.72 -17.21 -8.76
C VAL A 332 -20.73 -17.21 -10.29
N SER A 333 -19.55 -17.31 -10.87
CA SER A 333 -19.34 -17.40 -12.31
C SER A 333 -19.07 -18.86 -12.68
N ASP A 334 -19.93 -19.46 -13.48
CA ASP A 334 -19.74 -20.86 -13.92
C ASP A 334 -18.71 -21.00 -15.05
N LYS A 335 -18.48 -19.92 -15.81
CA LYS A 335 -17.60 -19.92 -16.98
C LYS A 335 -16.66 -18.72 -16.96
N PRO A 336 -15.41 -18.88 -17.44
CA PRO A 336 -14.48 -17.76 -17.54
C PRO A 336 -14.95 -16.74 -18.59
N PRO A 337 -14.59 -15.45 -18.41
CA PRO A 337 -14.91 -14.40 -19.37
C PRO A 337 -14.20 -14.64 -20.71
N LYS A 338 -14.76 -14.11 -21.80
CA LYS A 338 -14.08 -14.11 -23.10
C LYS A 338 -13.04 -12.99 -23.14
N TRP A 339 -11.75 -13.33 -23.11
CA TRP A 339 -10.68 -12.37 -23.40
C TRP A 339 -10.47 -12.25 -24.90
N ASN A 340 -10.65 -11.04 -25.45
CA ASN A 340 -10.32 -10.76 -26.84
C ASN A 340 -8.82 -11.04 -27.06
N GLY A 341 -8.50 -12.01 -27.93
CA GLY A 341 -7.12 -12.38 -28.29
C GLY A 341 -6.55 -13.65 -27.64
N ALA A 342 -7.36 -14.51 -27.03
CA ALA A 342 -6.93 -15.88 -26.67
C ALA A 342 -7.69 -16.89 -27.52
N ALA A 343 -7.01 -17.52 -28.49
CA ALA A 343 -7.47 -18.78 -29.05
C ALA A 343 -7.64 -19.75 -27.88
N GLY A 344 -8.87 -20.25 -27.69
CA GLY A 344 -9.18 -21.13 -26.59
C GLY A 344 -8.32 -22.38 -26.67
N ILE A 345 -7.39 -22.54 -25.72
CA ILE A 345 -6.88 -23.87 -25.41
C ILE A 345 -7.95 -24.49 -24.51
N SER A 346 -8.99 -25.01 -25.15
CA SER A 346 -9.87 -25.99 -24.54
C SER A 346 -9.00 -27.21 -24.20
N HIS A 347 -8.85 -27.51 -22.91
CA HIS A 347 -8.30 -28.78 -22.43
C HIS A 347 -9.31 -29.92 -22.69
N GLY A 348 -9.56 -30.20 -23.97
CA GLY A 348 -10.46 -31.25 -24.43
C GLY A 348 -9.99 -31.76 -25.78
N ASN A 349 -8.96 -32.62 -25.75
CA ASN A 349 -8.47 -33.57 -26.79
C ASN A 349 -6.94 -33.69 -26.87
N VAL A 350 -6.26 -33.83 -25.74
CA VAL A 350 -4.85 -34.29 -25.76
C VAL A 350 -4.75 -35.78 -26.17
N GLY A 351 -5.86 -36.53 -26.12
CA GLY A 351 -5.90 -37.95 -26.53
C GLY A 351 -5.88 -38.20 -28.04
N LEU A 352 -6.30 -37.24 -28.88
CA LEU A 352 -6.45 -37.50 -30.33
C LEU A 352 -5.17 -37.21 -31.13
N CYS A 353 -4.36 -36.21 -30.71
CA CYS A 353 -3.11 -35.90 -31.41
C CYS A 353 -1.99 -36.92 -31.14
N GLY A 354 -2.01 -37.60 -29.99
CA GLY A 354 -1.05 -38.66 -29.67
C GLY A 354 -1.22 -39.91 -30.56
N ALA A 355 -2.45 -40.25 -30.92
CA ALA A 355 -2.74 -41.41 -31.78
C ALA A 355 -2.28 -41.18 -33.24
N ILE A 356 -2.41 -39.95 -33.75
CA ILE A 356 -1.96 -39.61 -35.12
C ILE A 356 -0.43 -39.66 -35.23
N ALA A 357 0.29 -39.17 -34.20
CA ALA A 357 1.76 -39.22 -34.21
C ALA A 357 2.31 -40.66 -34.14
N VAL A 358 1.64 -41.56 -33.40
CA VAL A 358 2.05 -42.97 -33.32
C VAL A 358 1.75 -43.72 -34.62
N LEU A 359 0.65 -43.41 -35.31
CA LEU A 359 0.34 -44.01 -36.62
C LEU A 359 1.33 -43.58 -37.73
N ILE A 360 1.80 -42.33 -37.72
CA ILE A 360 2.79 -41.85 -38.69
C ILE A 360 4.15 -42.53 -38.47
N VAL A 361 4.58 -42.70 -37.21
CA VAL A 361 5.86 -43.37 -36.88
C VAL A 361 5.80 -44.89 -37.18
N LEU A 362 4.62 -45.51 -37.08
CA LEU A 362 4.45 -46.92 -37.44
C LEU A 362 4.42 -47.16 -38.96
N MET A 363 3.92 -46.21 -39.76
CA MET A 363 3.97 -46.33 -41.22
C MET A 363 5.37 -46.10 -41.80
N ASP A 364 6.18 -45.22 -41.22
CA ASP A 364 7.58 -45.02 -41.65
C ASP A 364 8.48 -46.25 -41.38
N LYS A 365 8.13 -47.11 -40.42
CA LYS A 365 8.88 -48.35 -40.14
C LYS A 365 8.44 -49.57 -40.94
N LEU A 366 7.35 -49.48 -41.70
CA LEU A 366 6.84 -50.58 -42.54
C LEU A 366 7.23 -50.44 -44.01
N PHE A 367 7.83 -49.32 -44.42
CA PHE A 367 8.20 -49.03 -45.81
C PHE A 367 9.70 -48.78 -46.04
N TYR A 368 10.58 -49.26 -45.16
CA TYR A 368 12.03 -49.32 -45.42
C TYR A 368 12.67 -50.62 -44.95
#